data_AF-A0A7X9FBI4-F1
#
_entry.id   AF-A0A7X9FBI4-F1
#
_cell.length_a   1.000
_cell.length_b   1.000
_cell.length_c   1.000
_cell.angle_alpha   90.00
_cell.angle_beta   90.00
_cell.angle_gamma   90.00
#
_symmetry.space_group_name_H-M   'P 1'
#
loop_
_entity.id
_entity.type
_entity.pdbx_description
1 polymer ?
#
loop_
_entity_poly.entity_id
_entity_poly.type
_entity_poly.pdbx_seq_one_letter_code
_entity_poly.pdbx_strand_id
1 'polypeptide(L)' 'MKITDYIDYWSLVVLILTALLFIGALFFKGFTHDLLLETGVFLVSVKIIMMIYRNNLNYRDVKKDLGEIKQILSEKKH' A
#
# COMPACT_ATOMS: atom_id res chain seq x y z
N MET A 1 -13.98 8.32 1.46
CA MET A 1 -12.71 8.17 0.72
C MET A 1 -12.38 6.68 0.73
N LYS A 2 -12.45 5.99 -0.42
CA LYS A 2 -12.42 4.52 -0.46
C LYS A 2 -10.98 4.04 -0.69
N ILE A 3 -10.60 2.96 -0.02
CA ILE A 3 -9.27 2.31 -0.16
C ILE A 3 -8.97 1.94 -1.63
N THR A 4 -10.01 1.75 -2.45
CA THR A 4 -9.94 1.49 -3.89
C THR A 4 -9.31 2.61 -4.73
N ASP A 5 -9.25 3.83 -4.21
CA ASP A 5 -8.69 4.97 -4.97
C ASP A 5 -7.15 4.99 -4.97
N TYR A 6 -6.53 4.14 -4.14
CA TYR A 6 -5.08 4.11 -3.92
C TYR A 6 -4.46 2.72 -4.02
N ILE A 7 -5.27 1.67 -3.85
CA ILE A 7 -4.84 0.30 -4.10
C ILE A 7 -5.23 -0.03 -5.53
N ASP A 8 -4.22 -0.18 -6.39
CA ASP A 8 -4.39 -0.65 -7.75
C ASP A 8 -5.16 -1.98 -7.75
N TYR A 9 -6.07 -2.16 -8.69
CA TYR A 9 -6.87 -3.37 -8.82
C TYR A 9 -6.00 -4.64 -8.80
N TRP A 10 -4.83 -4.59 -9.44
CA TRP A 10 -3.86 -5.70 -9.43
C TRP A 10 -3.25 -5.94 -8.05
N SER A 11 -2.98 -4.89 -7.29
CA SER A 11 -2.47 -5.01 -5.92
C SER A 11 -3.51 -5.66 -4.99
N LEU A 12 -4.79 -5.33 -5.18
CA LEU A 12 -5.89 -5.95 -4.45
C LEU A 12 -6.00 -7.45 -4.80
N VAL A 13 -5.91 -7.80 -6.08
CA VAL A 13 -5.95 -9.19 -6.56
C VAL A 13 -4.82 -10.01 -5.96
N VAL A 14 -3.58 -9.48 -5.97
CA VAL A 14 -2.41 -10.15 -5.38
C VAL A 14 -2.58 -10.33 -3.88
N LEU A 15 -3.11 -9.33 -3.16
CA LEU A 15 -3.37 -9.41 -1.73
C LEU A 15 -4.38 -10.52 -1.41
N ILE A 16 -5.49 -10.57 -2.15
CA ILE A 16 -6.55 -11.58 -1.97
C ILE A 16 -6.01 -12.98 -2.29
N LEU A 17 -5.29 -13.15 -3.41
CA LEU A 17 -4.70 -14.44 -3.77
C LEU A 17 -3.70 -14.92 -2.72
N THR A 18 -2.84 -14.04 -2.25
CA THR A 18 -1.86 -14.38 -1.19
C THR A 18 -2.58 -14.76 0.11
N ALA A 19 -3.67 -14.05 0.47
CA ALA A 19 -4.47 -14.39 1.65
C ALA A 19 -5.15 -15.75 1.52
N LEU A 20 -5.73 -16.06 0.35
CA LEU A 20 -6.38 -17.36 0.10
C LEU A 20 -5.38 -18.52 0.12
N LEU A 21 -4.22 -18.35 -0.51
CA LEU A 21 -3.15 -19.34 -0.50
C LEU A 21 -2.60 -19.55 0.92
N PHE A 22 -2.43 -18.47 1.69
CA PHE A 22 -2.01 -18.54 3.09
C PHE A 22 -3.03 -19.30 3.94
N ILE A 23 -4.32 -18.93 3.87
CA ILE A 23 -5.39 -19.64 4.57
C ILE A 23 -5.41 -21.12 4.18
N GLY A 24 -5.29 -21.43 2.88
CA GLY A 24 -5.17 -22.80 2.40
C GLY A 24 -3.99 -23.54 3.04
N ALA A 25 -2.80 -22.94 3.04
CA ALA A 25 -1.60 -23.52 3.63
C ALA A 25 -1.78 -23.84 5.13
N LEU A 26 -2.48 -22.99 5.89
CA LEU A 26 -2.81 -23.25 7.30
C LEU A 26 -3.58 -24.56 7.49
N PHE A 27 -4.55 -24.84 6.61
CA PHE A 27 -5.38 -26.02 6.69
C PHE A 27 -4.67 -27.28 6.17
N PHE A 28 -3.80 -27.16 5.15
CA PHE A 28 -3.11 -28.31 4.56
C PHE A 28 -1.83 -28.72 5.31
N LYS A 29 -1.06 -27.77 5.84
CA LYS A 29 0.26 -28.02 6.45
C LYS A 29 0.23 -28.03 7.99
N GLY A 30 -0.85 -27.52 8.59
CA GLY A 30 -0.98 -27.37 10.04
C GLY A 30 -0.16 -26.19 10.59
N PHE A 31 -0.40 -25.82 11.85
CA PHE A 31 0.16 -24.63 12.52
C PHE A 31 1.69 -24.65 12.78
N THR A 32 2.46 -25.58 12.20
CA THR A 32 3.84 -25.89 12.64
C THR A 32 4.95 -25.49 11.65
N HIS A 33 6.05 -25.00 12.25
CA HIS A 33 7.35 -24.50 11.72
C HIS A 33 7.33 -23.43 10.61
N ASP A 34 6.61 -23.62 9.51
CA ASP A 34 6.64 -22.68 8.37
C ASP A 34 5.63 -21.54 8.47
N LEU A 35 4.71 -21.62 9.45
CA LEU A 35 3.67 -20.62 9.67
C LEU A 35 4.22 -19.20 9.86
N LEU A 36 5.30 -19.05 10.64
CA LEU A 36 5.92 -17.74 10.87
C LEU A 36 6.54 -17.18 9.59
N LEU A 37 7.09 -18.04 8.74
CA LEU A 37 7.68 -17.65 7.46
C LEU A 37 6.59 -17.18 6.49
N GLU A 38 5.52 -17.97 6.33
CA GLU A 38 4.40 -17.65 5.44
C GLU A 38 3.62 -16.42 5.93
N THR A 39 3.39 -16.30 7.24
CA THR A 39 2.76 -15.11 7.84
C THR A 39 3.66 -13.87 7.68
N GLY A 40 4.98 -14.04 7.82
CA GLY A 40 5.95 -12.97 7.62
C GLY A 40 5.91 -12.42 6.19
N VAL A 41 5.87 -13.31 5.18
CA VAL A 41 5.75 -12.91 3.78
C VAL A 41 4.43 -12.18 3.52
N PHE A 42 3.30 -12.69 4.03
CA PHE A 42 2.00 -12.02 3.92
C PHE A 42 2.02 -10.63 4.56
N LEU A 43 2.53 -10.51 5.78
CA LEU A 43 2.63 -9.23 6.51
C LEU A 43 3.54 -8.23 5.80
N VAL A 44 4.61 -8.69 5.15
CA VAL A 44 5.48 -7.84 4.31
C VAL A 44 4.69 -7.29 3.12
N SER A 45 3.90 -8.12 2.42
CA SER A 45 3.04 -7.67 1.31
C SER A 45 2.04 -6.61 1.76
N VAL A 46 1.34 -6.86 2.89
CA VAL A 46 0.40 -5.90 3.47
C VAL A 46 1.11 -4.59 3.84
N LYS A 47 2.30 -4.66 4.46
CA LYS A 47 3.08 -3.49 4.86
C LYS A 47 3.55 -2.66 3.67
N ILE A 48 3.98 -3.31 2.59
CA ILE A 48 4.37 -2.62 1.35
C ILE A 48 3.16 -1.90 0.73
N ILE A 49 2.00 -2.54 0.69
CA ILE A 49 0.77 -1.92 0.16
C ILE A 49 0.36 -0.71 1.01
N MET A 50 0.39 -0.84 2.35
CA MET A 50 0.12 0.29 3.26
C MET A 50 1.13 1.42 3.11
N MET A 51 2.41 1.11 2.86
CA MET A 51 3.45 2.11 2.64
C MET A 51 3.20 2.88 1.34
N ILE A 52 2.86 2.19 0.25
CA ILE A 52 2.53 2.83 -1.04
C ILE A 52 1.30 3.74 -0.90
N TYR A 53 0.28 3.31 -0.16
CA TYR A 53 -0.89 4.14 0.16
C TYR A 53 -0.51 5.44 0.86
N ARG A 54 0.26 5.34 1.96
CA ARG A 54 0.70 6.53 2.73
C ARG A 54 1.61 7.43 1.91
N ASN A 55 2.51 6.87 1.10
CA ASN A 55 3.38 7.65 0.25
C ASN A 55 2.59 8.48 -0.78
N ASN A 56 1.57 7.89 -1.40
CA ASN A 56 0.71 8.63 -2.33
C ASN A 56 -0.08 9.76 -1.65
N LEU A 57 -0.54 9.57 -0.41
CA LEU A 57 -1.16 10.67 0.35
C LEU A 57 -0.17 11.81 0.59
N ASN A 58 1.02 11.50 1.13
CA ASN A 58 2.06 12.50 1.34
C ASN A 58 2.49 13.18 0.04
N TYR A 59 2.56 12.46 -1.08
CA TYR A 59 2.92 13.03 -2.37
C TYR A 59 1.88 14.04 -2.86
N ARG A 60 0.58 13.82 -2.59
CA ARG A 60 -0.47 14.78 -2.93
C ARG A 60 -0.32 16.07 -2.13
N ASP A 61 -0.03 15.96 -0.84
CA ASP A 61 0.16 17.13 0.02
C ASP A 61 1.40 17.92 -0.41
N VAL A 62 2.53 17.24 -0.64
CA VAL A 62 3.75 17.86 -1.17
C VAL A 62 3.51 18.53 -2.53
N LYS A 63 2.74 17.90 -3.43
CA LYS A 63 2.43 18.46 -4.74
C LYS A 63 1.52 19.69 -4.64
N LYS A 64 0.61 19.71 -3.68
CA LYS A 64 -0.23 20.88 -3.38
C LYS A 64 0.64 22.04 -2.88
N ASP A 65 1.50 21.78 -1.88
CA ASP A 65 2.39 22.79 -1.31
C ASP A 65 3.33 23.38 -2.39
N LEU A 66 3.86 22.54 -3.28
CA LEU A 66 4.66 23.00 -4.42
C LEU A 66 3.87 23.92 -5.37
N GLY A 67 2.59 23.61 -5.57
CA GLY A 67 1.68 24.43 -6.38
C GLY A 67 1.46 25.80 -5.77
N GLU A 68 1.20 25.85 -4.47
CA GLU A 68 1.03 27.10 -3.71
C GLU A 68 2.29 27.96 -3.77
N ILE A 69 3.48 27.37 -3.53
CA ILE A 69 4.76 28.08 -3.63
C ILE A 69 4.97 28.64 -5.04
N LYS A 70 4.69 27.83 -6.08
CA LYS A 70 4.85 28.27 -7.47
C LYS A 70 3.92 29.44 -7.81
N GLN A 71 2.70 29.43 -7.28
CA GLN A 71 1.75 30.54 -7.47
C GLN A 71 2.25 31.82 -6.80
N ILE A 72 2.67 31.74 -5.52
CA ILE A 72 3.22 32.90 -4.79
C ILE A 72 4.44 33.50 -5.51
N LEU A 73 5.34 32.65 -6.02
CA LEU A 73 6.52 33.11 -6.78
C LEU A 73 6.13 33.75 -8.11
N SER A 74 5.07 33.29 -8.76
CA SER A 74 4.56 33.89 -10.01
C SER A 74 3.90 35.24 -9.77
N GLU A 75 3.15 35.39 -8.68
CA GLU A 75 2.52 36.65 -8.28
C GLU A 75 3.55 37.71 -7.88
N LYS A 76 4.67 37.30 -7.25
CA LYS A 76 5.75 38.21 -6.82
C LYS A 76 6.73 38.63 -7.94
N LYS A 77 6.64 37.99 -9.10
CA LYS A 77 7.49 38.29 -10.28
C LYS A 77 6.88 39.39 -11.16
N HIS A 78 5.59 39.70 -10.99
CA HIS A 78 4.90 40.87 -11.53
C HIS A 78 4.92 42.01 -10.51
#